data_AF-A0AAU3JQY8-F1
#
_entry.id   AF-A0AAU3JQY8-F1
#
_cell.length_a   1.000
_cell.length_b   1.000
_cell.length_c   1.000
_cell.angle_alpha   90.00
_cell.angle_beta   90.00
_cell.angle_gamma   90.00
#
_symmetry.space_group_name_H-M   'P 1'
#
loop_
_entity.id
_entity.type
_entity.pdbx_description
1 polymer ?
#
loop_
_entity_poly.entity_id
_entity_poly.type
_entity_poly.pdbx_seq_one_letter_code
_entity_poly.pdbx_strand_id
1 'polypeptide(L)'
;MDEETRRAAWAVYVSLHNLAASHVLGPVPTIARDDGADLGDIDDALHQLNRHEEVLFRADPGIVEQIRDAVAGWDSRPATRLVTLLPLLDSLAEIAGAALPPVLPPT
;
A
#
# COMPACT_ATOMS: atom_id res chain seq x y z
N MET A 1 -7.59 -8.57 -16.68
CA MET A 1 -7.66 -7.51 -15.65
C MET A 1 -7.65 -6.17 -16.37
N ASP A 2 -8.57 -5.26 -16.05
CA ASP A 2 -8.69 -3.96 -16.73
C ASP A 2 -7.68 -2.92 -16.21
N GLU A 3 -7.51 -1.83 -16.96
CA GLU A 3 -6.60 -0.73 -16.63
C GLU A 3 -6.95 -0.03 -15.31
N GLU A 4 -8.25 0.02 -14.97
CA GLU A 4 -8.73 0.64 -13.73
C GLU A 4 -8.26 -0.13 -12.51
N THR A 5 -8.39 -1.46 -12.54
CA THR A 5 -7.91 -2.37 -11.48
C THR A 5 -6.40 -2.26 -11.28
N ARG A 6 -5.64 -2.20 -12.37
CA ARG A 6 -4.17 -2.04 -12.29
C ARG A 6 -3.76 -0.73 -11.64
N ARG A 7 -4.42 0.37 -12.01
CA ARG A 7 -4.18 1.70 -11.41
C ARG A 7 -4.57 1.75 -9.94
N ALA A 8 -5.72 1.17 -9.59
CA ALA A 8 -6.17 1.05 -8.21
C ALA A 8 -5.16 0.29 -7.35
N ALA A 9 -4.69 -0.87 -7.82
CA ALA A 9 -3.70 -1.67 -7.12
C ALA A 9 -2.37 -0.92 -6.98
N TRP A 10 -1.92 -0.22 -8.03
CA TRP A 10 -0.71 0.58 -7.98
C TRP A 10 -0.79 1.74 -6.97
N ALA A 11 -1.92 2.46 -6.94
CA ALA A 11 -2.12 3.57 -6.00
C ALA A 11 -2.06 3.10 -4.55
N VAL A 12 -2.72 1.99 -4.22
CA VAL A 12 -2.68 1.39 -2.87
C VAL A 12 -1.30 0.82 -2.56
N TYR A 13 -0.65 0.15 -3.52
CA TYR A 13 0.73 -0.34 -3.39
C TYR A 13 1.68 0.79 -2.98
N VAL A 14 1.65 1.92 -3.68
CA VAL A 14 2.57 3.05 -3.40
C VAL A 14 2.36 3.59 -1.99
N SER A 15 1.11 3.80 -1.56
CA SER A 15 0.84 4.31 -0.20
C SER A 15 1.26 3.32 0.89
N LEU A 16 1.01 2.03 0.71
CA LEU A 16 1.46 1.00 1.67
C LEU A 16 2.99 0.84 1.66
N HIS A 17 3.63 0.99 0.50
CA HIS A 17 5.08 0.98 0.39
C HIS A 17 5.70 2.17 1.14
N ASN A 18 5.11 3.36 1.02
CA ASN A 18 5.55 4.55 1.75
C ASN A 18 5.40 4.38 3.26
N LEU A 19 4.28 3.81 3.72
CA LEU A 19 4.05 3.45 5.12
C LEU A 19 5.11 2.45 5.64
N ALA A 20 5.46 1.44 4.84
CA ALA A 20 6.52 0.50 5.17
C ALA A 20 7.90 1.18 5.22
N ALA A 21 8.19 2.04 4.24
CA ALA A 21 9.45 2.76 4.14
C ALA A 21 9.65 3.75 5.30
N SER A 22 8.59 4.46 5.73
CA SER A 22 8.69 5.42 6.82
C SER A 22 8.96 4.77 8.17
N HIS A 23 8.55 3.52 8.36
CA HIS A 23 8.93 2.75 9.53
C HIS A 23 10.43 2.43 9.59
N VAL A 24 11.06 2.17 8.44
CA VAL A 24 12.48 1.78 8.35
C VAL A 24 13.41 3.00 8.30
N LEU A 25 13.00 4.06 7.60
CA LEU A 25 13.84 5.21 7.26
C LEU A 25 13.55 6.47 8.11
N GLY A 26 12.53 6.43 8.96
CA GLY A 26 11.93 7.64 9.54
C GLY A 26 10.94 8.30 8.56
N PRO A 27 10.26 9.39 8.93
CA PRO A 27 9.23 10.00 8.11
C PRO A 27 9.75 10.30 6.70
N VAL A 28 9.22 9.57 5.72
CA VAL A 28 9.48 9.81 4.30
C VAL A 28 8.55 10.95 3.90
N PRO A 29 9.05 12.03 3.26
CA PRO A 29 8.17 13.06 2.75
C PRO A 29 7.21 12.43 1.74
N THR A 30 5.96 12.22 2.15
CA THR A 30 4.88 11.85 1.25
C THR A 30 4.71 13.01 0.27
N ILE A 31 4.60 12.67 -1.01
CA ILE A 31 4.45 13.67 -2.08
C ILE A 31 3.20 14.47 -1.74
N ALA A 32 3.37 15.76 -1.45
CA ALA A 32 2.27 16.68 -1.16
C ALA A 32 1.19 16.51 -2.23
N ARG A 33 -0.01 16.14 -1.80
CA ARG A 33 -1.15 15.95 -2.71
C ARG A 33 -1.68 17.30 -3.17
N ASP A 34 -2.26 17.31 -4.37
CA ASP A 34 -2.89 18.49 -4.99
C ASP A 34 -4.03 19.09 -4.14
N ASP A 35 -4.52 18.38 -3.11
CA ASP A 35 -5.56 18.84 -2.18
C ASP A 35 -5.02 19.55 -0.92
N GLY A 36 -3.69 19.66 -0.77
CA GLY A 36 -3.06 20.40 0.32
C GLY A 36 -3.19 19.76 1.70
N ALA A 37 -3.62 18.50 1.79
CA ALA A 37 -3.66 17.76 3.05
C ALA A 37 -2.38 16.94 3.23
N ASP A 38 -1.53 17.33 4.18
CA ASP A 38 -0.48 16.45 4.71
C ASP A 38 -1.16 15.36 5.55
N LEU A 39 -1.52 14.26 4.90
CA LEU A 39 -1.95 13.05 5.59
C LEU A 39 -0.70 12.32 6.10
N GLY A 40 -0.74 11.85 7.36
CA GLY A 40 0.26 10.90 7.85
C GLY A 40 0.19 9.61 7.03
N ASP A 41 1.27 8.83 6.99
CA ASP A 41 1.38 7.64 6.12
C ASP A 41 0.25 6.61 6.33
N ILE A 42 -0.24 6.48 7.58
CA ILE A 42 -1.37 5.60 7.93
C ILE A 42 -2.67 6.12 7.30
N ASP A 43 -2.95 7.41 7.47
CA ASP A 43 -4.14 8.05 6.91
C ASP A 43 -4.11 8.02 5.39
N ASP A 44 -2.92 8.18 4.80
CA ASP A 44 -2.71 8.09 3.37
C ASP A 44 -3.05 6.70 2.82
N ALA A 45 -2.53 5.65 3.46
CA ALA A 45 -2.81 4.27 3.11
C ALA A 45 -4.31 3.95 3.20
N LEU A 46 -4.97 4.35 4.28
CA LEU A 46 -6.41 4.13 4.46
C LEU A 46 -7.24 4.95 3.47
N HIS A 47 -6.83 6.18 3.16
CA HIS A 47 -7.49 7.01 2.17
C HIS A 47 -7.45 6.37 0.78
N GLN A 48 -6.27 5.92 0.33
CA GLN A 48 -6.14 5.25 -0.96
C GLN A 48 -6.92 3.93 -1.01
N LEU A 49 -6.89 3.15 0.08
CA LEU A 49 -7.66 1.92 0.16
C LEU A 49 -9.16 2.18 0.03
N ASN A 50 -9.70 3.15 0.78
CA ASN A 50 -11.13 3.53 0.72
C ASN A 50 -11.52 4.05 -0.68
N ARG A 51 -10.67 4.88 -1.28
CA ARG A 51 -10.91 5.43 -2.62
C ARG A 51 -11.01 4.35 -3.70
N HIS A 52 -10.28 3.25 -3.53
CA HIS A 52 -10.17 2.17 -4.52
C HIS A 52 -10.83 0.85 -4.09
N GLU A 53 -11.57 0.86 -2.98
CA GLU A 53 -12.16 -0.32 -2.34
C GLU A 53 -13.06 -1.12 -3.30
N GLU A 54 -14.02 -0.46 -3.96
CA GLU A 54 -14.95 -1.16 -4.86
C GLU A 54 -14.24 -1.85 -6.03
N VAL A 55 -13.19 -1.22 -6.56
CA VAL A 55 -12.42 -1.78 -7.67
C VAL A 55 -11.61 -2.98 -7.21
N LEU A 56 -10.90 -2.85 -6.09
CA LEU A 56 -10.08 -3.92 -5.52
C LEU A 56 -10.92 -5.09 -5.02
N PHE A 57 -12.06 -4.82 -4.39
CA PHE A 57 -12.97 -5.85 -3.89
C PHE A 57 -13.52 -6.73 -5.01
N ARG A 58 -13.78 -6.17 -6.19
CA ARG A 58 -14.18 -6.94 -7.37
C ARG A 58 -13.08 -7.87 -7.88
N ALA A 59 -11.82 -7.49 -7.71
CA ALA A 59 -10.67 -8.28 -8.15
C ALA A 59 -10.28 -9.35 -7.12
N ASP A 60 -10.19 -8.96 -5.85
CA ASP A 60 -9.92 -9.82 -4.71
C ASP A 60 -10.65 -9.28 -3.47
N PRO A 61 -11.79 -9.89 -3.07
CA PRO A 61 -12.54 -9.46 -1.90
C PRO A 61 -11.74 -9.49 -0.59
N GLY A 62 -10.75 -10.39 -0.49
CA GLY A 62 -9.98 -10.59 0.73
C GLY A 62 -8.89 -9.53 0.93
N ILE A 63 -8.40 -8.92 -0.15
CA ILE A 63 -7.25 -8.01 -0.08
C ILE A 63 -7.56 -6.75 0.72
N VAL A 64 -8.78 -6.23 0.61
CA VAL A 64 -9.19 -5.00 1.30
C VAL A 64 -9.20 -5.21 2.82
N GLU A 65 -9.83 -6.28 3.29
CA GLU A 65 -9.89 -6.58 4.72
C GLU A 65 -8.51 -6.87 5.31
N GLN A 66 -7.67 -7.61 4.57
CA GLN A 66 -6.31 -7.91 4.99
C GLN A 66 -5.44 -6.65 5.10
N ILE A 67 -5.55 -5.73 4.13
CA ILE A 67 -4.85 -4.44 4.20
C ILE A 67 -5.37 -3.61 5.39
N ARG A 68 -6.70 -3.56 5.60
CA ARG A 68 -7.27 -2.85 6.76
C ARG A 68 -6.72 -3.40 8.08
N ASP A 69 -6.65 -4.73 8.25
CA ASP A 69 -6.09 -5.32 9.48
C ASP A 69 -4.58 -5.06 9.62
N ALA A 70 -3.82 -5.13 8.52
CA ALA A 70 -2.38 -4.88 8.54
C ALA A 70 -2.08 -3.43 8.96
N VAL A 71 -2.87 -2.46 8.47
CA VAL A 71 -2.75 -1.05 8.86
C VAL A 71 -3.33 -0.81 10.26
N ALA A 72 -4.36 -1.55 10.67
CA ALA A 72 -4.95 -1.45 11.99
C ALA A 72 -3.94 -1.86 13.08
N GLY A 73 -3.50 -0.88 13.86
CA GLY A 73 -2.51 -1.10 14.92
C GLY A 73 -1.06 -0.98 14.46
N TRP A 74 -0.81 -0.39 13.28
CA TRP A 74 0.53 -0.01 12.83
C TRP A 74 1.29 0.78 13.91
N ASP A 75 0.67 1.80 14.51
CA ASP A 75 1.28 2.61 15.58
C ASP A 75 1.70 1.78 16.81
N SER A 76 0.97 0.70 17.10
CA SER A 76 1.21 -0.09 18.30
C SER A 76 2.29 -1.15 18.12
N ARG A 77 2.41 -1.73 16.91
CA ARG A 77 3.27 -2.89 16.62
C ARG A 77 3.77 -2.88 15.16
N PRO A 78 4.50 -1.84 14.73
CA PRO A 78 4.82 -1.62 13.32
C PRO A 78 5.68 -2.74 12.73
N ALA A 79 6.64 -3.28 13.48
CA ALA A 79 7.46 -4.41 13.03
C ALA A 79 6.65 -5.69 12.77
N THR A 80 5.66 -5.99 13.63
CA THR A 80 4.76 -7.14 13.43
C THR A 80 3.84 -6.91 12.24
N ARG A 81 3.33 -5.68 12.09
CA ARG A 81 2.45 -5.32 10.97
C ARG A 81 3.17 -5.27 9.63
N LEU A 82 4.45 -4.91 9.61
CA LEU A 82 5.28 -4.97 8.42
C LEU A 82 5.35 -6.39 7.85
N VAL A 83 5.52 -7.41 8.71
CA VAL A 83 5.54 -8.82 8.28
C VAL A 83 4.22 -9.22 7.62
N THR A 84 3.08 -8.73 8.11
CA THR A 84 1.76 -8.97 7.49
C THR A 84 1.53 -8.15 6.22
N LEU A 85 2.21 -7.00 6.08
CA LEU A 85 2.05 -6.09 4.96
C LEU A 85 2.84 -6.54 3.71
N LEU A 86 4.03 -7.14 3.87
CA LEU A 86 4.89 -7.52 2.75
C LEU A 86 4.19 -8.44 1.71
N PRO A 87 3.51 -9.54 2.10
CA PRO A 87 2.80 -10.37 1.13
C PRO A 87 1.66 -9.65 0.39
N LEU A 88 1.06 -8.64 1.03
CA LEU A 88 -0.01 -7.83 0.43
C LEU A 88 0.57 -6.85 -0.62
N LEU A 89 1.76 -6.31 -0.36
CA LEU A 89 2.49 -5.50 -1.35
C LEU A 89 2.84 -6.31 -2.59
N ASP A 90 3.30 -7.56 -2.41
CA ASP A 90 3.58 -8.47 -3.53
C ASP A 90 2.31 -8.74 -4.35
N SER A 91 1.19 -9.02 -3.66
CA SER A 91 -0.11 -9.27 -4.30
C SER A 91 -0.61 -8.05 -5.08
N LEU A 92 -0.49 -6.84 -4.51
CA LEU A 92 -0.86 -5.60 -5.21
C LEU A 92 0.05 -5.32 -6.40
N ALA A 93 1.35 -5.61 -6.30
CA ALA A 93 2.30 -5.47 -7.40
C ALA A 93 1.94 -6.41 -8.58
N GLU A 94 1.63 -7.67 -8.28
CA GLU A 94 1.13 -8.64 -9.27
C GLU A 94 -0.15 -8.16 -9.95
N ILE A 95 -1.13 -7.67 -9.18
CA ILE A 95 -2.39 -7.10 -9.71
C ILE A 95 -2.11 -5.86 -10.57
N ALA A 96 -1.20 -4.98 -10.15
CA ALA A 96 -0.79 -3.81 -10.94
C ALA A 96 -0.07 -4.18 -12.25
N GLY A 97 0.33 -5.44 -12.42
CA GLY A 97 1.17 -5.89 -13.52
C GLY A 97 2.62 -5.43 -13.39
N ALA A 98 3.00 -4.95 -12.21
CA ALA A 98 4.37 -4.66 -11.85
C ALA A 98 4.97 -5.95 -11.29
N ALA A 99 5.69 -6.71 -12.12
CA ALA A 99 6.63 -7.66 -11.56
C ALA A 99 7.64 -6.83 -10.75
N LEU A 100 7.64 -6.96 -9.42
CA LEU A 100 8.82 -6.57 -8.64
C LEU A 100 10.02 -7.15 -9.37
N PRO A 101 11.04 -6.35 -9.78
CA PRO A 101 12.18 -6.92 -10.45
C PRO A 101 12.74 -8.02 -9.54
N PRO A 102 12.86 -9.27 -10.01
CA PRO A 102 13.25 -10.42 -9.16
C PRO A 102 14.67 -10.29 -8.60
N VAL A 103 15.40 -9.24 -9.00
CA VAL A 103 16.77 -8.96 -8.64
C VAL A 103 16.86 -7.49 -8.27
N LEU A 104 17.09 -7.21 -6.98
CA LEU A 104 17.64 -5.92 -6.57
C LEU A 104 19.00 -5.76 -7.27
N PRO A 105 19.30 -4.62 -7.93
CA PRO A 105 20.60 -4.41 -8.54
C PRO A 105 21.69 -4.59 -7.46
N PRO A 106 22.80 -5.30 -7.76
CA PRO A 106 23.87 -5.49 -6.79
C PRO A 106 24.43 -4.14 -6.36
N THR A 107 24.63 -3.99 -5.04
CA THR A 107 25.32 -2.85 -4.40
C THR A 107 26.76 -2.73 -4.84
#